data_AF-A0A373FTT5-F1
#
_entry.id   AF-A0A373FTT5-F1
#
_cell.length_a   1.000
_cell.length_b   1.000
_cell.length_c   1.000
_cell.angle_alpha   90.00
_cell.angle_beta   90.00
_cell.angle_gamma   90.00
#
_symmetry.space_group_name_H-M   'P 1'
#
loop_
_entity.id
_entity.type
_entity.pdbx_description
1 polymer ?
#
loop_
_entity_poly.entity_id
_entity_poly.type
_entity_poly.pdbx_seq_one_letter_code
_entity_poly.pdbx_strand_id
1 'polypeptide(L)'
;MKVITIESSAFTALTEQIAEIAVYVRAVSGERKGEFSDMLLTTREAAHLLNVSTRTLQRMRSEQRIAYVVLRGKCRYRRSEIDRLLADCTVAEDAATLTELKRNHTLRTGGGKPKGRRT
;
A
#
# COMPACT_ATOMS: atom_id res chain seq x y z
N MET A 1 10.77 -37.54 10.63
CA MET A 1 11.47 -36.81 9.54
C MET A 1 11.20 -37.55 8.23
N LYS A 2 10.66 -36.89 7.21
CA LYS A 2 10.50 -37.51 5.88
C LYS A 2 11.73 -37.17 5.05
N VAL A 3 12.44 -38.19 4.60
CA VAL A 3 13.61 -38.04 3.72
C VAL A 3 13.18 -38.38 2.31
N ILE A 4 13.44 -37.49 1.36
CA ILE A 4 13.19 -37.69 -0.06
C ILE A 4 14.55 -37.70 -0.74
N THR A 5 14.84 -38.78 -1.47
CA THR A 5 16.08 -38.94 -2.23
C THR A 5 15.85 -38.48 -3.66
N ILE A 6 16.78 -37.69 -4.18
CA ILE A 6 16.75 -37.09 -5.51
C ILE A 6 18.17 -37.20 -6.08
N GLU A 7 18.27 -37.46 -7.39
CA GLU A 7 19.57 -37.42 -8.06
C GLU A 7 20.21 -36.04 -7.98
N SER A 8 21.51 -36.00 -7.70
CA SER A 8 22.25 -34.75 -7.52
C SER A 8 22.20 -33.84 -8.76
N SER A 9 22.14 -34.43 -9.96
CA SER A 9 21.98 -33.72 -11.23
C SER A 9 20.63 -32.99 -11.31
N ALA A 10 19.55 -33.66 -10.94
CA ALA A 10 18.20 -33.09 -10.92
C ALA A 10 18.08 -31.97 -9.88
N PHE A 11 18.72 -32.12 -8.71
CA PHE A 11 18.76 -31.05 -7.71
C PHE A 11 19.49 -29.81 -8.24
N THR A 12 20.65 -30.01 -8.88
CA THR A 12 21.45 -28.92 -9.44
C THR A 12 20.68 -28.18 -10.54
N ALA A 13 20.06 -28.91 -11.47
CA ALA A 13 19.24 -28.33 -12.53
C ALA A 13 18.06 -27.52 -11.99
N LEU A 14 17.38 -28.00 -10.93
CA LEU A 14 16.31 -27.25 -10.27
C LEU A 14 16.84 -25.96 -9.62
N THR A 15 17.99 -26.01 -8.95
CA THR A 15 18.57 -24.81 -8.33
C THR A 15 19.01 -23.78 -9.36
N GLU A 16 19.50 -24.21 -10.52
CA GLU A 16 19.86 -23.32 -11.64
C GLU A 16 18.62 -22.65 -12.23
N GLN A 17 17.54 -23.40 -12.47
CA GLN A 17 16.26 -22.83 -12.92
C GLN A 17 15.70 -21.83 -11.92
N ILE A 18 15.78 -22.11 -10.61
CA ILE A 18 15.36 -21.16 -9.57
C ILE A 18 16.23 -19.90 -9.60
N ALA A 19 17.54 -20.04 -9.80
CA ALA A 19 18.45 -18.90 -9.90
C ALA A 19 18.15 -18.03 -11.13
N GLU A 20 17.86 -18.64 -12.28
CA GLU A 20 17.47 -17.95 -13.51
C GLU A 20 16.16 -17.17 -13.32
N ILE A 21 15.14 -17.81 -12.73
CA ILE A 21 13.87 -17.15 -12.38
C ILE A 21 14.13 -15.97 -11.44
N ALA A 22 14.99 -16.14 -10.43
CA ALA A 22 15.32 -15.07 -9.49
C ALA A 22 16.01 -13.87 -10.18
N VAL A 23 16.88 -14.11 -11.16
CA VAL A 23 17.49 -13.05 -11.98
C VAL A 23 16.43 -12.31 -12.80
N TYR A 24 15.57 -13.05 -13.51
CA TYR A 24 14.49 -12.48 -14.30
C TYR A 24 13.55 -11.61 -13.46
N VAL A 25 13.10 -12.11 -12.30
CA VAL A 25 12.22 -11.37 -11.39
C VAL A 25 12.87 -10.08 -10.89
N ARG A 26 14.18 -10.10 -10.58
CA ARG A 26 14.91 -8.89 -10.15
C ARG A 26 15.01 -7.83 -11.24
N ALA A 27 15.34 -8.23 -12.47
CA ALA A 27 15.40 -7.31 -13.61
C ALA A 27 14.03 -6.66 -13.87
N VAL A 28 13.00 -7.50 -13.94
CA VAL A 28 11.62 -7.08 -14.22
C VAL A 28 11.03 -6.21 -13.10
N SER A 29 11.32 -6.51 -11.84
CA SER A 29 10.82 -5.72 -10.71
C SER A 29 11.51 -4.35 -10.59
N GLY A 30 12.77 -4.23 -11.02
CA GLY A 30 13.47 -2.95 -11.10
C GLY A 30 12.88 -2.03 -12.17
N GLU A 31 12.65 -2.55 -13.37
CA GLU A 31 12.18 -1.78 -14.52
C GLU A 31 10.69 -1.38 -14.40
N ARG A 32 9.84 -2.30 -13.94
CA ARG A 32 8.40 -2.04 -13.77
C ARG A 32 8.11 -0.97 -12.72
N LYS A 33 8.96 -0.80 -11.71
CA LYS A 33 8.74 0.20 -10.66
C LYS A 33 8.78 1.63 -11.21
N GLY A 34 9.54 1.87 -12.29
CA GLY A 34 9.58 3.15 -13.00
C GLY A 34 8.35 3.39 -13.86
N GLU A 35 7.93 2.40 -14.66
CA GLU A 35 6.83 2.56 -15.63
C GLU A 35 5.45 2.69 -14.98
N PHE A 36 5.16 1.93 -13.92
CA PHE A 36 3.88 2.05 -13.22
C PHE A 36 3.77 3.35 -12.41
N SER A 37 4.90 4.00 -12.08
CA SER A 37 4.94 5.20 -11.23
C SER A 37 4.25 6.41 -11.87
N ASP A 38 4.19 6.47 -13.21
CA ASP A 38 3.62 7.58 -13.97
C ASP A 38 2.20 7.31 -14.51
N MET A 39 1.62 6.14 -14.21
CA MET A 39 0.25 5.85 -14.59
C MET A 39 -0.74 6.78 -13.87
N LEU A 40 -1.57 7.47 -14.65
CA LEU A 40 -2.60 8.39 -14.14
C LEU A 40 -3.92 7.68 -13.86
N LEU A 41 -4.22 7.52 -12.59
CA LEU A 41 -5.42 6.89 -12.05
C LEU A 41 -6.59 7.87 -11.98
N THR A 42 -7.79 7.35 -12.17
CA THR A 42 -9.04 8.05 -11.93
C THR A 42 -9.33 8.19 -10.43
N THR A 43 -10.23 9.12 -10.06
CA THR A 43 -10.71 9.27 -8.68
C THR A 43 -11.24 7.97 -8.07
N ARG A 44 -11.93 7.13 -8.86
CA ARG A 44 -12.50 5.88 -8.34
C ARG A 44 -11.42 4.84 -8.07
N GLU A 45 -10.45 4.70 -8.98
CA GLU A 45 -9.33 3.78 -8.82
C GLU A 45 -8.43 4.20 -7.67
N ALA A 46 -8.07 5.48 -7.59
CA ALA A 46 -7.26 6.01 -6.48
C ALA A 46 -7.94 5.81 -5.13
N ALA A 47 -9.25 6.07 -5.03
CA ALA A 47 -10.02 5.84 -3.81
C ALA A 47 -10.03 4.36 -3.41
N HIS A 48 -10.21 3.46 -4.39
CA HIS A 48 -10.18 2.02 -4.14
C HIS A 48 -8.80 1.54 -3.66
N LEU A 49 -7.72 2.02 -4.28
CA LEU A 49 -6.35 1.64 -3.91
C LEU A 49 -5.95 2.14 -2.52
N LEU A 50 -6.39 3.33 -2.15
CA LEU A 50 -6.20 3.88 -0.80
C LEU A 50 -7.19 3.28 0.23
N ASN A 51 -8.13 2.43 -0.20
CA ASN A 51 -9.22 1.91 0.64
C ASN A 51 -10.02 3.02 1.35
N VAL A 52 -10.34 4.10 0.64
CA VAL A 52 -11.13 5.22 1.14
C VAL A 52 -12.33 5.52 0.25
N SER A 53 -13.30 6.27 0.77
CA SER A 53 -14.39 6.78 -0.06
C SER A 53 -13.93 7.91 -0.97
N THR A 54 -14.61 8.11 -2.10
CA THR A 54 -14.36 9.23 -3.02
C THR A 54 -14.52 10.59 -2.34
N ARG A 55 -15.42 10.69 -1.36
CA ARG A 55 -15.60 11.88 -0.50
C ARG A 55 -14.36 12.15 0.36
N THR A 56 -13.72 11.11 0.88
CA THR A 56 -12.46 11.23 1.63
C THR A 56 -11.34 11.71 0.72
N LEU A 57 -11.23 11.16 -0.49
CA LEU A 57 -10.23 11.58 -1.47
C LEU A 57 -10.42 13.06 -1.88
N GLN A 58 -11.66 13.53 -2.00
CA GLN A 58 -11.97 14.95 -2.21
C GLN A 58 -11.52 15.81 -1.03
N ARG A 59 -11.72 15.35 0.20
CA ARG A 59 -11.26 16.05 1.41
C ARG A 59 -9.74 16.13 1.46
N MET A 60 -9.03 15.03 1.18
CA MET A 60 -7.57 15.01 1.08
C MET A 60 -7.05 16.03 0.06
N ARG A 61 -7.72 16.19 -1.09
CA ARG A 61 -7.37 17.26 -2.07
C ARG A 61 -7.54 18.67 -1.48
N SER A 62 -8.65 18.90 -0.77
CA SER A 62 -8.96 20.20 -0.17
C SER A 62 -7.97 20.56 0.94
N GLU A 63 -7.49 19.55 1.67
CA GLU A 63 -6.47 19.67 2.72
C GLU A 63 -5.04 19.62 2.16
N GLN A 64 -4.85 19.56 0.83
CA GLN A 64 -3.55 19.44 0.16
C GLN A 64 -2.70 18.24 0.61
N ARG A 65 -3.37 17.16 1.07
CA ARG A 65 -2.74 15.94 1.56
C ARG A 65 -2.41 14.92 0.46
N ILE A 66 -2.81 15.19 -0.77
CA ILE A 66 -2.57 14.32 -1.93
C ILE A 66 -2.31 15.15 -3.17
N ALA A 67 -1.23 14.84 -3.88
CA ALA A 67 -0.94 15.45 -5.17
C ALA A 67 -1.88 14.91 -6.26
N TYR A 68 -2.34 15.80 -7.14
CA TYR A 68 -3.20 15.43 -8.26
C TYR A 68 -2.98 16.38 -9.44
N VAL A 69 -3.40 15.94 -10.63
CA VAL A 69 -3.41 16.74 -11.85
C VAL A 69 -4.84 16.83 -12.40
N VAL A 70 -5.17 17.92 -13.06
CA VAL A 70 -6.49 18.10 -13.69
C VAL A 70 -6.34 17.95 -15.19
N LEU A 71 -7.03 16.94 -15.76
CA LEU A 71 -7.10 16.72 -17.20
C LEU A 71 -8.53 16.85 -17.67
N ARG A 72 -8.81 17.83 -18.55
CA ARG A 72 -10.16 18.12 -19.07
C ARG A 72 -11.22 18.24 -17.96
N GLY A 73 -10.89 18.94 -16.86
CA GLY A 73 -11.78 19.12 -15.70
C GLY A 73 -11.92 17.90 -14.78
N LYS A 74 -11.27 16.77 -15.09
CA LYS A 74 -11.27 15.57 -14.24
C LYS A 74 -9.96 15.46 -13.47
N CYS A 75 -10.06 15.14 -12.18
CA CYS A 75 -8.90 14.89 -11.34
C CYS A 75 -8.29 13.51 -11.64
N ARG A 76 -6.97 13.48 -11.75
CA ARG A 76 -6.16 12.28 -11.92
C ARG A 76 -5.03 12.27 -10.90
N TYR A 77 -4.63 11.07 -10.51
CA TYR A 77 -3.62 10.85 -9.48
C TYR A 77 -2.51 9.99 -10.06
N ARG A 78 -1.25 10.34 -9.78
CA ARG A 78 -0.16 9.45 -10.15
C ARG A 78 -0.14 8.24 -9.23
N ARG A 79 0.15 7.07 -9.78
CA ARG A 79 0.30 5.85 -9.01
C ARG A 79 1.39 5.97 -7.93
N SER A 80 2.51 6.61 -8.26
CA SER A 80 3.60 6.90 -7.30
C SER A 80 3.13 7.66 -6.05
N GLU A 81 2.24 8.63 -6.20
CA GLU A 81 1.68 9.38 -5.07
C GLU A 81 0.80 8.49 -4.18
N ILE A 82 0.01 7.59 -4.79
CA ILE A 82 -0.79 6.62 -4.04
C ILE A 82 0.10 5.66 -3.26
N ASP A 83 1.15 5.13 -3.90
CA ASP A 83 2.08 4.20 -3.25
C ASP A 83 2.88 4.89 -2.14
N ARG A 84 3.27 6.16 -2.32
CA ARG A 84 3.86 6.99 -1.26
C ARG A 84 2.93 7.12 -0.06
N LEU A 85 1.67 7.49 -0.29
CA LEU A 85 0.70 7.65 0.79
C LEU A 85 0.44 6.34 1.54
N LEU A 86 0.42 5.21 0.82
CA LEU A 86 0.32 3.89 1.44
C LEU A 86 1.54 3.61 2.32
N ALA A 87 2.75 3.86 1.82
CA ALA A 87 3.97 3.70 2.61
C ALA A 87 3.97 4.58 3.87
N ASP A 88 3.62 5.87 3.74
CA ASP A 88 3.55 6.82 4.85
C ASP A 88 2.47 6.44 5.88
N CYS A 89 1.38 5.79 5.45
CA CYS A 89 0.30 5.32 6.32
C CYS A 89 0.49 3.88 6.81
N THR A 90 1.55 3.17 6.40
CA THR A 90 1.79 1.80 6.84
C THR A 90 2.32 1.84 8.26
N VAL A 91 1.48 1.38 9.19
CA VAL A 91 1.82 1.31 10.60
C VAL A 91 2.70 0.07 10.81
N ALA A 92 3.94 0.26 11.27
CA ALA A 92 4.86 -0.84 11.55
C ALA A 92 4.28 -1.77 12.63
N GLU A 93 4.36 -3.09 12.45
CA GLU A 93 3.83 -4.12 13.37
C GLU A 93 4.67 -4.30 14.66
N ASP A 94 5.32 -3.24 15.15
CA ASP A 94 6.05 -3.29 16.42
C ASP A 94 5.10 -3.15 17.62
N ALA A 95 5.47 -3.81 18.74
CA ALA A 95 4.68 -3.74 19.98
C ALA A 95 4.56 -2.31 20.54
N ALA A 96 5.53 -1.43 20.25
CA ALA A 96 5.47 -0.01 20.57
C ALA A 96 4.34 0.71 19.82
N THR A 97 4.07 0.29 18.59
CA THR A 97 3.08 0.88 17.70
C THR A 97 1.65 0.60 18.15
N LEU A 98 1.40 -0.54 18.79
CA LEU A 98 0.08 -0.84 19.36
C LEU A 98 -0.27 0.10 20.53
N THR A 99 0.73 0.47 21.32
CA THR A 99 0.59 1.44 22.42
C THR A 99 0.36 2.85 21.89
N GLU A 100 1.08 3.26 20.84
CA GLU A 100 0.85 4.54 20.16
C GLU A 100 -0.53 4.62 19.50
N LEU A 101 -0.97 3.55 18.83
CA LEU A 101 -2.31 3.47 18.25
C LEU A 101 -3.40 3.63 19.32
N LYS A 102 -3.26 2.94 20.45
CA LYS A 102 -4.17 3.09 21.59
C LYS A 102 -4.17 4.54 22.10
N ARG A 103 -3.00 5.14 22.31
CA ARG A 103 -2.86 6.54 22.74
C ARG A 103 -3.55 7.51 21.77
N ASN A 104 -3.27 7.38 20.47
CA ASN A 104 -3.86 8.23 19.44
C ASN A 104 -5.37 8.06 19.32
N HIS A 105 -5.88 6.83 19.47
CA HIS A 105 -7.30 6.58 19.55
C HIS A 105 -7.92 7.28 20.76
N THR A 106 -7.36 7.11 21.96
CA THR A 106 -7.89 7.72 23.19
C THR A 106 -7.91 9.26 23.09
N LEU A 107 -6.87 9.86 22.50
CA LEU A 107 -6.82 11.29 22.23
C LEU A 107 -7.88 11.74 21.22
N ARG A 108 -8.09 10.97 20.15
CA ARG A 108 -9.04 11.31 19.08
C ARG A 108 -10.51 11.14 19.48
N THR A 109 -10.83 10.10 20.25
CA THR A 109 -12.22 9.88 20.69
C THR A 109 -12.57 10.64 21.95
N GLY A 110 -11.59 11.18 22.67
CA GLY A 110 -11.76 11.77 23.99
C GLY A 110 -12.25 10.71 24.98
N GLY A 111 -11.82 10.77 26.24
CA GLY A 111 -12.45 10.01 27.32
C GLY A 111 -13.88 10.49 27.65
N GLY A 112 -14.63 11.01 26.68
CA GLY A 112 -15.97 11.50 26.86
C GLY A 112 -16.94 10.34 27.00
N LYS A 113 -17.61 10.23 28.16
CA LYS A 113 -18.75 9.32 28.34
C LYS A 113 -19.71 9.46 27.15
N PRO A 114 -20.27 8.37 26.62
CA PRO A 114 -21.26 8.45 25.55
C PRO A 114 -22.41 9.33 26.03
N LYS A 115 -22.61 10.50 25.39
CA LYS A 115 -23.81 11.29 25.62
C LYS A 115 -24.98 10.42 25.19
N GLY A 116 -25.75 9.97 26.17
CA GLY A 116 -26.91 9.11 25.98
C GLY A 116 -27.75 9.59 24.81
N ARG A 117 -28.11 8.65 23.94
CA ARG A 117 -29.06 8.87 22.85
C ARG A 117 -30.34 9.40 23.48
N ARG A 118 -30.71 10.65 23.20
CA ARG A 118 -32.05 11.15 23.47
C ARG A 118 -32.99 10.36 22.56
N THR A 119 -33.67 9.38 23.16
CA THR A 119 -34.91 8.82 22.62
C THR A 119 -35.98 9.88 22.62
#